data_AF-A0A8X6UTB1-F1
#
_entry.id   AF-A0A8X6UTB1-F1
#
_cell.length_a   1.000
_cell.length_b   1.000
_cell.length_c   1.000
_cell.angle_alpha   90.00
_cell.angle_beta   90.00
_cell.angle_gamma   90.00
#
_symmetry.space_group_name_H-M   'P 1'
#
loop_
_entity.id
_entity.type
_entity.pdbx_description
1 polymer ?
#
loop_
_entity_poly.entity_id
_entity_poly.type
_entity_poly.pdbx_seq_one_letter_code
_entity_poly.pdbx_strand_id
1 'polypeptide(L)'
;MRCIGQGLESLKTFCAVMSLPNPVEQKSHDVINNKLSRVMKEVAEESMKMAAVDEYSSSPDNLLTVSGDGTWKTRGHSSLIGVCTVIGAETGKVLDREVLSSFCKGCDSYKGVKFGIKYNKNGKERIRFHVEKIILALLCKGNAESHLGCVWGHSCSTDDEPMHWFCPTNPNTWCKYNAAINNNLQNYKHKPSVAKTVRDVIKPVFADLSHPALLKKCLGGKTQNPNESLNSLIWKFCPKTIGSRLHIAEIAANLETSIFNDGNQILITILEKFGLKINRNVCVPLAECDNRRIFTSRQRL
;
A
#
# COMPACT_ATOMS: atom_id res chain seq x y z
N MET A 1 6.56 4.88 -24.20
CA MET A 1 5.42 4.02 -23.83
C MET A 1 5.46 3.47 -22.41
N ARG A 2 6.64 3.16 -21.84
CA ARG A 2 6.70 2.65 -20.47
C ARG A 2 6.12 3.61 -19.43
N CYS A 3 6.32 4.93 -19.59
CA CYS A 3 5.81 5.96 -18.68
C CYS A 3 4.27 6.03 -18.58
N ILE A 4 3.55 5.34 -19.46
CA ILE A 4 2.08 5.21 -19.43
C ILE A 4 1.62 3.77 -19.17
N GLY A 5 2.51 2.94 -18.61
CA GLY A 5 2.23 1.54 -18.28
C GLY A 5 2.16 0.59 -19.47
N GLN A 6 2.58 1.03 -20.66
CA GLN A 6 2.49 0.26 -21.89
C GLN A 6 3.80 -0.46 -22.24
N GLY A 7 3.71 -1.60 -22.91
CA GLY A 7 4.84 -2.46 -23.28
C GLY A 7 5.40 -2.19 -24.67
N LEU A 8 6.32 -3.05 -25.11
CA LEU A 8 6.92 -2.99 -26.45
C LEU A 8 5.87 -3.20 -27.54
N GLU A 9 4.91 -4.10 -27.35
CA GLU A 9 3.85 -4.35 -28.34
C GLU A 9 3.01 -3.10 -28.60
N SER A 10 2.61 -2.37 -27.55
CA SER A 10 1.90 -1.10 -27.71
C SER A 10 2.75 -0.05 -28.42
N LEU A 11 4.08 -0.05 -28.22
CA LEU A 11 5.00 0.83 -28.95
C LEU A 11 5.10 0.43 -30.43
N LYS A 12 5.15 -0.86 -30.75
CA LYS A 12 5.12 -1.36 -32.14
C LYS A 12 3.82 -0.96 -32.82
N THR A 13 2.67 -1.15 -32.17
CA THR A 13 1.36 -0.72 -32.69
C THR A 13 1.33 0.77 -32.94
N PHE A 14 1.82 1.59 -32.00
CA PHE A 14 1.91 3.05 -32.19
C PHE A 14 2.78 3.41 -33.39
N CYS A 15 3.99 2.83 -33.51
CA CYS A 15 4.87 3.07 -34.65
C CYS A 15 4.20 2.67 -35.97
N ALA A 16 3.54 1.50 -36.02
CA ALA A 16 2.85 1.03 -37.20
C ALA A 16 1.70 1.97 -37.62
N VAL A 17 0.88 2.44 -36.67
CA VAL A 17 -0.23 3.38 -36.95
C VAL A 17 0.27 4.74 -37.41
N MET A 18 1.41 5.19 -36.88
CA MET A 18 2.01 6.48 -37.22
C MET A 18 2.94 6.42 -38.44
N SER A 19 2.99 5.28 -39.16
CA SER A 19 3.92 5.05 -40.27
C SER A 19 5.39 5.32 -39.91
N LEU A 20 5.75 5.06 -38.65
CA LEU A 20 7.13 5.14 -38.16
C LEU A 20 7.83 3.79 -38.33
N PRO A 21 9.17 3.79 -38.46
CA PRO A 21 9.95 2.56 -38.39
C PRO A 21 9.63 1.77 -37.13
N ASN A 22 9.81 0.45 -37.20
CA ASN A 22 9.70 -0.40 -36.02
C ASN A 22 10.59 0.15 -34.89
N PRO A 23 10.11 0.10 -33.64
CA PRO A 23 10.92 0.49 -32.50
C PRO A 23 12.08 -0.50 -32.32
N VAL A 24 12.77 -0.37 -31.19
CA VAL A 24 13.85 -1.29 -30.80
C VAL A 24 13.40 -2.76 -30.76
N GLU A 25 14.34 -3.66 -31.04
CA GLU A 25 14.14 -5.10 -30.86
C GLU A 25 13.85 -5.48 -29.40
N GLN A 26 13.24 -6.64 -29.19
CA GLN A 26 12.92 -7.16 -27.85
C GLN A 26 14.15 -7.25 -26.94
N LYS A 27 15.30 -7.72 -27.47
CA LYS A 27 16.55 -7.82 -26.71
C LYS A 27 17.01 -6.45 -26.21
N SER A 28 17.05 -5.45 -27.09
CA SER A 28 17.43 -4.09 -26.75
C SER A 28 16.44 -3.45 -25.77
N HIS A 29 15.14 -3.69 -25.95
CA HIS A 29 14.11 -3.25 -25.02
C HIS A 29 14.30 -3.85 -23.62
N ASP A 30 14.64 -5.13 -23.50
CA ASP A 30 14.85 -5.78 -22.22
C ASP A 30 16.12 -5.27 -21.52
N VAL A 31 17.20 -5.04 -22.26
CA VAL A 31 18.42 -4.38 -21.76
C VAL A 31 18.11 -2.99 -21.22
N ILE A 32 17.33 -2.19 -21.96
CA ILE A 32 16.90 -0.85 -21.54
C ILE A 32 16.08 -0.91 -20.25
N ASN A 33 15.10 -1.81 -20.15
CA ASN A 33 14.28 -1.91 -18.94
C ASN A 33 15.08 -2.38 -17.72
N ASN A 34 16.01 -3.32 -17.89
CA ASN A 34 16.87 -3.79 -16.80
C ASN A 34 17.76 -2.65 -16.27
N LYS A 35 18.36 -1.87 -17.18
CA LYS A 35 19.15 -0.69 -16.80
C LYS A 35 18.28 0.36 -16.09
N LEU A 36 17.08 0.61 -16.62
CA LEU A 36 16.14 1.59 -16.06
C LEU A 36 15.69 1.19 -14.66
N SER A 37 15.33 -0.08 -14.48
CA SER A 37 14.93 -0.66 -13.19
C SER A 37 16.04 -0.51 -12.14
N ARG A 38 17.29 -0.77 -12.51
CA ARG A 38 18.45 -0.59 -11.64
C ARG A 38 18.62 0.87 -11.21
N VAL A 39 18.61 1.80 -12.17
CA VAL A 39 18.76 3.25 -11.88
C VAL A 39 17.63 3.75 -11.00
N MET A 40 16.38 3.39 -11.31
CA MET A 40 15.22 3.78 -10.50
C MET A 40 15.29 3.21 -9.09
N LYS A 41 15.77 1.97 -8.93
CA LYS A 41 15.99 1.37 -7.60
C LYS A 41 17.00 2.17 -6.80
N GLU A 42 18.17 2.46 -7.38
CA GLU A 42 19.22 3.25 -6.73
C GLU A 42 18.70 4.63 -6.29
N VAL A 43 17.97 5.33 -7.16
CA VAL A 43 17.39 6.65 -6.84
C VAL A 43 16.31 6.56 -5.76
N ALA A 44 15.44 5.54 -5.81
CA ALA A 44 14.42 5.33 -4.80
C ALA A 44 15.03 5.03 -3.41
N GLU A 45 16.09 4.21 -3.36
CA GLU A 45 16.81 3.92 -2.11
C GLU A 45 17.49 5.16 -1.53
N GLU A 46 18.09 6.01 -2.36
CA GLU A 46 18.66 7.30 -1.94
C GLU A 46 17.56 8.23 -1.38
N SER A 47 16.44 8.36 -2.10
CA SER A 47 15.26 9.14 -1.68
C SER A 47 14.70 8.69 -0.33
N MET A 48 14.48 7.38 -0.16
CA MET A 48 13.95 6.80 1.08
C MET A 48 14.89 6.97 2.26
N LYS A 49 16.21 6.87 2.05
CA LYS A 49 17.22 7.13 3.11
C LYS A 49 17.14 8.58 3.60
N MET A 50 17.04 9.55 2.69
CA MET A 50 16.88 10.96 3.06
C MET A 50 15.56 11.20 3.79
N ALA A 51 14.47 10.60 3.31
CA ALA A 51 13.16 10.68 3.97
C ALA A 51 13.19 10.12 5.40
N ALA A 52 13.92 9.03 5.66
CA ALA A 52 14.06 8.47 7.00
C ALA A 52 14.83 9.39 7.95
N VAL A 53 15.85 10.09 7.46
CA VAL A 53 16.60 11.10 8.25
C VAL A 53 15.73 12.31 8.54
N ASP A 54 14.98 12.81 7.55
CA ASP A 54 14.03 13.92 7.71
C ASP A 54 12.94 13.59 8.74
N GLU A 55 12.39 12.38 8.69
CA GLU A 55 11.36 11.92 9.62
C GLU A 55 11.90 11.83 11.05
N TYR A 56 13.09 11.23 11.22
CA TYR A 56 13.75 11.15 12.52
C TYR A 56 14.00 12.54 13.10
N SER A 57 14.45 13.49 12.27
CA SER A 57 14.76 14.86 12.70
C SER A 57 13.51 15.69 13.01
N SER A 58 12.37 15.35 12.40
CA SER A 58 11.08 16.01 12.63
C SER A 58 10.31 15.40 13.79
N SER A 59 10.79 14.30 14.38
CA SER A 59 10.10 13.56 15.43
C SER A 59 10.30 14.22 16.80
N PRO A 60 9.24 14.66 17.51
CA PRO A 60 9.35 15.40 18.77
C PRO A 60 9.92 14.58 19.94
N ASP A 61 9.79 13.25 19.92
CA ASP A 61 10.16 12.37 21.04
C ASP A 61 11.31 11.39 20.69
N ASN A 62 12.06 11.62 19.61
CA ASN A 62 12.99 10.62 19.01
C ASN A 62 12.32 9.27 18.70
N LEU A 63 10.99 9.26 18.61
CA LEU A 63 10.18 8.09 18.31
C LEU A 63 9.67 8.18 16.88
N LEU A 64 10.18 7.28 16.02
CA LEU A 64 9.74 7.18 14.64
C LEU A 64 8.30 6.65 14.58
N THR A 65 7.36 7.51 14.16
CA THR A 65 5.97 7.11 13.95
C THR A 65 5.76 6.85 12.46
N VAL A 66 5.29 5.66 12.12
CA VAL A 66 5.14 5.24 10.72
C VAL A 66 3.76 4.67 10.45
N SER A 67 3.36 4.76 9.20
CA SER A 67 2.13 4.26 8.64
C SER A 67 2.47 3.18 7.61
N GLY A 68 2.10 1.94 7.91
CA GLY A 68 2.30 0.80 7.02
C GLY A 68 1.04 0.48 6.24
N ASP A 69 1.14 0.37 4.92
CA ASP A 69 0.07 -0.15 4.08
C ASP A 69 0.60 -1.12 3.03
N GLY A 70 -0.30 -1.85 2.40
CA GLY A 70 0.02 -2.64 1.24
C GLY A 70 -1.13 -2.70 0.26
N THR A 71 -0.83 -3.08 -0.96
CA THR A 71 -1.81 -3.03 -2.03
C THR A 71 -1.54 -4.16 -3.00
N TRP A 72 -2.61 -4.70 -3.57
CA TRP A 72 -2.55 -5.84 -4.47
C TRP A 72 -2.91 -5.39 -5.87
N LYS A 73 -2.25 -5.99 -6.86
CA LYS A 73 -2.43 -5.62 -8.25
C LYS A 73 -3.84 -5.94 -8.77
N THR A 74 -4.47 -7.03 -8.37
CA THR A 74 -5.85 -7.35 -8.77
C THR A 74 -6.80 -7.12 -7.60
N ARG A 75 -8.06 -6.76 -7.89
CA ARG A 75 -9.11 -6.73 -6.87
C ARG A 75 -9.44 -8.17 -6.45
N GLY A 76 -9.61 -8.39 -5.15
CA GLY A 76 -9.73 -9.72 -4.56
C GLY A 76 -8.37 -10.31 -4.17
N HIS A 77 -8.34 -11.07 -3.07
CA HIS A 77 -7.12 -11.63 -2.46
C HIS A 77 -6.41 -12.72 -3.30
N SER A 78 -6.69 -12.78 -4.61
CA SER A 78 -6.10 -13.71 -5.58
C SER A 78 -4.89 -13.14 -6.33
N SER A 79 -4.47 -11.91 -6.00
CA SER A 79 -3.36 -11.29 -6.72
C SER A 79 -2.03 -11.96 -6.46
N LEU A 80 -1.28 -12.18 -7.53
CA LEU A 80 0.05 -12.75 -7.47
C LEU A 80 1.13 -11.71 -7.13
N ILE A 81 0.83 -10.41 -7.24
CA ILE A 81 1.79 -9.32 -7.01
C ILE A 81 1.17 -8.31 -6.04
N GLY A 82 1.94 -7.94 -5.02
CA GLY A 82 1.59 -6.91 -4.06
C GLY A 82 2.75 -5.95 -3.80
N VAL A 83 2.43 -4.75 -3.35
CA VAL A 83 3.39 -3.76 -2.88
C VAL A 83 3.05 -3.42 -1.44
N CYS A 84 4.05 -3.35 -0.57
CA CYS A 84 3.93 -2.86 0.80
C CYS A 84 4.73 -1.57 0.91
N THR A 85 4.29 -0.60 1.70
CA THR A 85 4.95 0.69 1.86
C THR A 85 4.88 1.13 3.30
N VAL A 86 5.93 1.80 3.76
CA VAL A 86 6.03 2.43 5.07
C VAL A 86 6.22 3.93 4.84
N ILE A 87 5.32 4.74 5.39
CA ILE A 87 5.33 6.20 5.25
C ILE A 87 5.52 6.85 6.63
N GLY A 88 6.36 7.87 6.71
CA GLY A 88 6.55 8.66 7.93
C GLY A 88 5.32 9.48 8.28
N ALA A 89 4.95 9.50 9.56
CA ALA A 89 3.75 10.20 10.03
C ALA A 89 3.91 11.73 10.03
N GLU A 90 5.12 12.23 10.20
CA GLU A 90 5.41 13.66 10.29
C GLU A 90 5.71 14.28 8.92
N THR A 91 6.61 13.67 8.15
CA THR A 91 6.98 14.16 6.81
C THR A 91 5.97 13.75 5.74
N GLY A 92 5.23 12.66 5.96
CA GLY A 92 4.37 12.07 4.94
C GLY A 92 5.13 11.46 3.76
N LYS A 93 6.46 11.24 3.89
CA LYS A 93 7.30 10.62 2.85
C LYS A 93 7.42 9.11 3.04
N VAL A 94 7.64 8.38 1.94
CA VAL A 94 7.94 6.95 1.95
C VAL A 94 9.33 6.71 2.52
N LEU A 95 9.40 5.88 3.57
CA LEU A 95 10.63 5.49 4.24
C LEU A 95 11.14 4.13 3.78
N ASP A 96 10.21 3.24 3.41
CA ASP A 96 10.54 1.92 2.89
C ASP A 96 9.42 1.39 2.00
N ARG A 97 9.76 0.47 1.11
CA ARG A 97 8.81 -0.24 0.26
C ARG A 97 9.22 -1.70 0.10
N GLU A 98 8.21 -2.55 -0.02
CA GLU A 98 8.13 -3.99 -0.28
C GLU A 98 7.52 -4.40 -1.65
N VAL A 99 8.04 -5.28 -2.53
CA VAL A 99 7.33 -5.71 -3.76
C VAL A 99 7.37 -7.22 -3.75
N LEU A 100 6.22 -7.81 -3.52
CA LEU A 100 6.09 -9.23 -3.23
C LEU A 100 5.39 -9.92 -4.38
N SER A 101 5.89 -11.10 -4.75
CA SER A 101 5.22 -12.01 -5.67
C SER A 101 4.92 -13.33 -4.96
N SER A 102 3.68 -13.81 -5.08
CA SER A 102 3.33 -15.19 -4.72
C SER A 102 3.49 -16.17 -5.90
N PHE A 103 3.98 -15.68 -7.04
CA PHE A 103 4.29 -16.45 -8.24
C PHE A 103 5.78 -16.52 -8.52
N CYS A 104 6.29 -17.73 -8.74
CA CYS A 104 7.66 -17.99 -9.18
C CYS A 104 7.63 -18.84 -10.45
N LYS A 105 8.13 -18.29 -11.56
CA LYS A 105 8.19 -19.00 -12.85
C LYS A 105 9.06 -20.26 -12.79
N GLY A 106 10.13 -20.24 -11.99
CA GLY A 106 10.97 -21.42 -11.75
C GLY A 106 10.20 -22.55 -11.08
N CYS A 107 9.42 -22.24 -10.04
CA CYS A 107 8.56 -23.21 -9.35
C CYS A 107 7.41 -23.74 -10.22
N ASP A 108 6.91 -22.91 -11.13
CA ASP A 108 5.87 -23.26 -12.11
C ASP A 108 6.42 -24.18 -13.21
N SER A 109 7.65 -23.90 -13.68
CA SER A 109 8.32 -24.67 -14.73
C SER A 109 9.00 -25.94 -14.22
N TYR A 110 9.11 -26.12 -12.90
CA TYR A 110 9.77 -27.27 -12.29
C TYR A 110 8.92 -28.53 -12.40
N LYS A 111 9.43 -29.51 -13.16
CA LYS A 111 8.77 -30.82 -13.40
C LYS A 111 9.21 -31.93 -12.43
N GLY A 112 10.15 -31.67 -11.53
CA GLY A 112 10.66 -32.66 -10.58
C GLY A 112 9.78 -32.82 -9.33
N VAL A 113 10.13 -33.78 -8.48
CA VAL A 113 9.51 -33.95 -7.16
C VAL A 113 9.90 -32.76 -6.28
N LYS A 114 8.90 -32.02 -5.80
CA LYS A 114 9.10 -30.85 -4.95
C LYS A 114 9.55 -31.32 -3.56
N PHE A 115 10.86 -31.40 -3.33
CA PHE A 115 11.46 -31.63 -2.01
C PHE A 115 11.69 -30.29 -1.30
N GLY A 116 11.21 -30.22 -0.06
CA GLY A 116 11.14 -29.00 0.73
C GLY A 116 9.75 -28.87 1.36
N ILE A 117 9.70 -28.36 2.58
CA ILE A 117 8.42 -28.04 3.24
C ILE A 117 7.65 -27.14 2.27
N LYS A 118 6.45 -27.56 1.82
CA LYS A 118 5.54 -26.69 1.04
C LYS A 118 5.55 -25.34 1.73
N TYR A 119 5.87 -24.26 1.00
CA TYR A 119 5.85 -22.90 1.54
C TYR A 119 4.60 -22.76 2.40
N ASN A 120 4.80 -22.71 3.72
CA ASN A 120 3.69 -22.81 4.63
C ASN A 120 2.86 -21.55 4.40
N LYS A 121 1.66 -21.71 3.81
CA LYS A 121 0.73 -20.58 3.65
C LYS A 121 0.40 -19.95 5.00
N ASN A 122 0.69 -20.66 6.10
CA ASN A 122 0.67 -20.14 7.48
C ASN A 122 1.97 -19.39 7.80
N GLY A 123 2.38 -18.47 6.92
CA GLY A 123 3.37 -17.47 7.27
C GLY A 123 2.82 -16.70 8.47
N LYS A 124 3.30 -17.01 9.67
CA LYS A 124 3.11 -16.17 10.86
C LYS A 124 3.58 -14.72 10.60
N GLU A 125 4.38 -14.51 9.54
CA GLU A 125 4.79 -13.20 9.02
C GLU A 125 3.76 -12.51 8.10
N ARG A 126 2.82 -13.24 7.46
CA ARG A 126 1.74 -12.64 6.64
C ARG A 126 0.63 -12.02 7.48
N ILE A 127 0.48 -12.42 8.73
CA ILE A 127 -0.57 -11.91 9.63
C ILE A 127 -0.14 -10.56 10.24
N ARG A 128 1.16 -10.26 10.34
CA ARG A 128 1.65 -9.00 10.89
C ARG A 128 1.18 -7.79 10.06
N PHE A 129 1.27 -7.89 8.74
CA PHE A 129 0.81 -6.84 7.81
C PHE A 129 -0.71 -6.73 7.64
N HIS A 130 -1.48 -7.80 7.87
CA HIS A 130 -2.95 -7.74 7.78
C HIS A 130 -3.57 -7.14 9.04
N VAL A 131 -2.95 -7.37 10.19
CA VAL A 131 -3.36 -6.78 11.46
C VAL A 131 -3.04 -5.28 11.48
N GLU A 132 -1.87 -4.86 10.97
CA GLU A 132 -1.50 -3.43 10.83
C GLU A 132 -2.46 -2.62 9.93
N LYS A 133 -2.97 -3.23 8.83
CA LYS A 133 -3.98 -2.59 7.98
C LYS A 133 -5.35 -2.42 8.62
N ILE A 134 -5.75 -3.36 9.49
CA ILE A 134 -7.00 -3.23 10.25
C ILE A 134 -6.83 -2.16 11.33
N ILE A 135 -5.63 -2.03 11.91
CA ILE A 135 -5.32 -1.02 12.93
C ILE A 135 -5.32 0.38 12.30
N LEU A 136 -4.70 0.59 11.14
CA LEU A 136 -4.58 1.92 10.53
C LEU A 136 -5.88 2.46 9.91
N ALA A 137 -6.83 1.60 9.55
CA ALA A 137 -8.14 2.04 9.05
C ALA A 137 -9.09 2.53 10.17
N LEU A 138 -8.76 2.32 11.45
CA LEU A 138 -9.69 2.53 12.58
C LEU A 138 -9.31 3.68 13.53
N LEU A 139 -8.22 4.41 13.29
CA LEU A 139 -7.68 5.39 14.24
C LEU A 139 -8.00 6.86 13.93
N CYS A 140 -8.91 7.14 13.00
CA CYS A 140 -9.30 8.52 12.66
C CYS A 140 -10.48 9.09 13.48
N LYS A 141 -10.91 8.46 14.58
CA LYS A 141 -12.00 9.00 15.43
C LYS A 141 -11.74 8.80 16.92
N GLY A 142 -10.83 9.59 17.49
CA GLY A 142 -10.82 10.07 18.90
C GLY A 142 -10.96 9.11 20.09
N ASN A 143 -11.17 7.80 19.91
CA ASN A 143 -11.38 6.83 20.99
C ASN A 143 -11.03 5.41 20.53
N ALA A 144 -9.74 5.15 20.36
CA ALA A 144 -9.24 3.92 19.75
C ALA A 144 -9.57 2.62 20.52
N GLU A 145 -9.64 2.70 21.85
CA GLU A 145 -9.97 1.56 22.72
C GLU A 145 -11.39 1.04 22.45
N SER A 146 -12.36 1.95 22.36
CA SER A 146 -13.75 1.58 22.09
C SER A 146 -13.91 1.03 20.67
N HIS A 147 -13.16 1.53 19.69
CA HIS A 147 -13.21 1.03 18.32
C HIS A 147 -12.63 -0.39 18.16
N LEU A 148 -11.45 -0.68 18.73
CA LEU A 148 -10.88 -2.02 18.75
C LEU A 148 -11.79 -3.01 19.49
N GLY A 149 -12.34 -2.57 20.62
CA GLY A 149 -13.35 -3.30 21.38
C GLY A 149 -14.61 -3.60 20.58
N CYS A 150 -15.10 -2.65 19.78
CA CYS A 150 -16.24 -2.88 18.88
C CYS A 150 -15.95 -3.91 17.80
N VAL A 151 -14.76 -3.89 17.19
CA VAL A 151 -14.38 -4.85 16.14
C VAL A 151 -14.27 -6.26 16.71
N TRP A 152 -13.62 -6.39 17.86
CA TRP A 152 -13.56 -7.65 18.59
C TRP A 152 -14.96 -8.16 18.92
N GLY A 153 -15.78 -7.31 19.54
CA GLY A 153 -17.16 -7.59 19.90
C GLY A 153 -17.97 -8.07 18.71
N HIS A 154 -18.03 -7.29 17.62
CA HIS A 154 -18.76 -7.63 16.40
C HIS A 154 -18.32 -8.94 15.75
N SER A 155 -17.03 -9.30 15.87
CA SER A 155 -16.48 -10.54 15.30
C SER A 155 -16.75 -11.76 16.17
N CYS A 156 -16.99 -11.55 17.47
CA CYS A 156 -17.14 -12.61 18.46
C CYS A 156 -18.58 -12.78 18.96
N SER A 157 -19.45 -11.79 18.77
CA SER A 157 -20.85 -11.80 19.20
C SER A 157 -21.61 -12.99 18.63
N THR A 158 -22.48 -13.55 19.45
CA THR A 158 -23.47 -14.54 19.06
C THR A 158 -24.84 -14.09 19.55
N ASP A 159 -25.91 -14.76 19.11
CA ASP A 159 -27.26 -14.48 19.60
C ASP A 159 -27.36 -14.73 21.12
N ASP A 160 -26.65 -15.74 21.64
CA ASP A 160 -26.61 -16.08 23.07
C ASP A 160 -25.65 -15.19 23.88
N GLU A 161 -24.59 -14.69 23.25
CA GLU A 161 -23.55 -13.86 23.87
C GLU A 161 -23.27 -12.61 23.01
N PRO A 162 -24.13 -11.57 23.09
CA PRO A 162 -23.97 -10.33 22.33
C PRO A 162 -22.91 -9.41 22.97
N MET A 163 -21.80 -9.19 22.27
CA MET A 163 -20.65 -8.42 22.77
C MET A 163 -20.60 -7.00 22.17
N HIS A 164 -21.61 -6.18 22.46
CA HIS A 164 -21.77 -4.83 21.86
C HIS A 164 -21.54 -3.67 22.85
N TRP A 165 -20.93 -3.93 24.01
CA TRP A 165 -20.75 -2.94 25.08
C TRP A 165 -19.86 -1.74 24.73
N PHE A 166 -18.98 -1.87 23.75
CA PHE A 166 -18.16 -0.74 23.25
C PHE A 166 -18.88 0.10 22.20
N CYS A 167 -20.03 -0.36 21.67
CA CYS A 167 -20.75 0.30 20.61
C CYS A 167 -21.61 1.45 21.15
N PRO A 168 -21.83 2.52 20.36
CA PRO A 168 -22.75 3.58 20.77
C PRO A 168 -24.16 3.02 20.98
N THR A 169 -24.83 3.46 22.04
CA THR A 169 -26.23 3.10 22.35
C THR A 169 -27.23 4.15 21.90
N ASN A 170 -26.76 5.28 21.36
CA ASN A 170 -27.65 6.34 20.89
C ASN A 170 -28.53 5.90 19.69
N PRO A 171 -29.66 6.58 19.43
CA PRO A 171 -30.58 6.22 18.36
C PRO A 171 -29.95 6.20 16.95
N ASN A 172 -28.91 6.99 16.71
CA ASN A 172 -28.18 7.06 15.45
C ASN A 172 -26.92 6.16 15.43
N THR A 173 -26.93 5.07 16.20
CA THR A 173 -25.79 4.16 16.27
C THR A 173 -25.57 3.44 14.95
N TRP A 174 -24.30 3.32 14.56
CA TRP A 174 -23.87 2.53 13.41
C TRP A 174 -23.88 1.01 13.72
N CYS A 175 -23.99 0.63 14.99
CA CYS A 175 -24.05 -0.76 15.42
C CYS A 175 -25.43 -1.34 15.14
N LYS A 176 -25.52 -2.31 14.24
CA LYS A 176 -26.81 -2.89 13.83
C LYS A 176 -27.56 -3.59 14.97
N TYR A 177 -26.84 -4.17 15.94
CA TYR A 177 -27.44 -4.80 17.12
C TYR A 177 -28.08 -3.75 18.04
N ASN A 178 -27.32 -2.72 18.44
CA ASN A 178 -27.86 -1.64 19.28
C ASN A 178 -28.96 -0.85 18.55
N ALA A 179 -28.84 -0.66 17.23
CA ALA A 179 -29.90 -0.07 16.42
C ALA A 179 -31.17 -0.94 16.42
N ALA A 180 -31.04 -2.26 16.38
CA ALA A 180 -32.17 -3.18 16.49
C ALA A 180 -32.84 -3.11 17.86
N ILE A 181 -32.07 -3.04 18.96
CA ILE A 181 -32.59 -2.81 20.31
C ILE A 181 -33.36 -1.48 20.37
N ASN A 182 -32.76 -0.39 19.88
CA ASN A 182 -33.37 0.94 19.91
C ASN A 182 -34.68 1.02 19.11
N ASN A 183 -34.82 0.20 18.07
CA ASN A 183 -36.04 0.11 17.24
C ASN A 183 -36.97 -1.04 17.66
N ASN A 184 -36.73 -1.69 18.81
CA ASN A 184 -37.50 -2.86 19.29
C ASN A 184 -37.64 -4.00 18.27
N LEU A 185 -36.61 -4.21 17.44
CA LEU A 185 -36.55 -5.30 16.46
C LEU A 185 -36.19 -6.62 17.16
N GLN A 186 -37.20 -7.44 17.42
CA GLN A 186 -37.10 -8.74 18.11
C GLN A 186 -36.30 -9.81 17.34
N ASN A 187 -36.03 -9.61 16.04
CA ASN A 187 -35.51 -10.65 15.14
C ASN A 187 -34.08 -10.40 14.65
N TYR A 188 -33.26 -9.65 15.40
CA TYR A 188 -31.86 -9.48 15.02
C TYR A 188 -31.11 -10.80 15.15
N LYS A 189 -30.42 -11.22 14.08
CA LYS A 189 -29.50 -12.36 14.11
C LYS A 189 -28.07 -11.90 13.86
N HIS A 190 -27.16 -12.36 14.71
CA HIS A 190 -25.75 -12.14 14.53
C HIS A 190 -25.23 -12.89 13.31
N LYS A 191 -24.16 -12.35 12.73
CA LYS A 191 -23.39 -13.06 11.72
C LYS A 191 -22.66 -14.24 12.37
N PRO A 192 -22.25 -15.26 11.60
CA PRO A 192 -21.43 -16.34 12.13
C PRO A 192 -20.20 -15.80 12.86
N SER A 193 -20.11 -16.15 14.15
CA SER A 193 -19.01 -15.74 15.02
C SER A 193 -17.73 -16.49 14.65
N VAL A 194 -16.59 -15.86 14.91
CA VAL A 194 -15.28 -16.50 14.78
C VAL A 194 -15.21 -17.69 15.75
N ALA A 195 -14.70 -18.83 15.26
CA ALA A 195 -14.57 -20.04 16.06
C ALA A 195 -13.81 -19.78 17.37
N LYS A 196 -14.26 -20.37 18.48
CA LYS A 196 -13.69 -20.13 19.82
C LYS A 196 -12.17 -20.33 19.86
N THR A 197 -11.66 -21.40 19.26
CA THR A 197 -10.23 -21.67 19.12
C THR A 197 -9.46 -20.57 18.40
N VAL A 198 -10.07 -19.91 17.41
CA VAL A 198 -9.46 -18.78 16.71
C VAL A 198 -9.55 -17.50 17.55
N ARG A 199 -10.68 -17.30 18.27
CA ARG A 199 -10.83 -16.19 19.23
C ARG A 199 -9.73 -16.27 20.29
N ASP A 200 -9.52 -17.42 20.92
CA ASP A 200 -8.54 -17.58 22.00
C ASP A 200 -7.10 -17.27 21.53
N VAL A 201 -6.77 -17.60 20.28
CA VAL A 201 -5.46 -17.28 19.67
C VAL A 201 -5.30 -15.78 19.36
N ILE A 202 -6.37 -15.11 18.94
CA ILE A 202 -6.32 -13.72 18.47
C ILE A 202 -6.60 -12.71 19.59
N LYS A 203 -7.29 -13.10 20.67
CA LYS A 203 -7.59 -12.27 21.83
C LYS A 203 -6.35 -11.54 22.40
N PRO A 204 -5.19 -12.19 22.63
CA PRO A 204 -4.01 -11.48 23.12
C PRO A 204 -3.53 -10.40 22.15
N VAL A 205 -3.67 -10.60 20.84
CA VAL A 205 -3.33 -9.58 19.84
C VAL A 205 -4.22 -8.35 20.00
N PHE A 206 -5.54 -8.52 20.16
CA PHE A 206 -6.44 -7.37 20.40
C PHE A 206 -6.17 -6.67 21.74
N ALA A 207 -5.76 -7.41 22.77
CA ALA A 207 -5.36 -6.83 24.05
C ALA A 207 -4.09 -5.98 23.90
N ASP A 208 -3.05 -6.50 23.24
CA ASP A 208 -1.81 -5.78 22.96
C ASP A 208 -2.06 -4.51 22.13
N LEU A 209 -2.97 -4.61 21.15
CA LEU A 209 -3.36 -3.49 20.30
C LEU A 209 -4.22 -2.44 21.01
N SER A 210 -4.92 -2.85 22.06
CA SER A 210 -5.73 -1.94 22.89
C SER A 210 -4.91 -1.31 24.01
N HIS A 211 -3.59 -1.55 24.07
CA HIS A 211 -2.76 -1.02 25.13
C HIS A 211 -2.66 0.51 25.04
N PRO A 212 -2.93 1.27 26.13
CA PRO A 212 -2.99 2.73 26.11
C PRO A 212 -1.71 3.38 25.56
N ALA A 213 -0.53 2.81 25.86
CA ALA A 213 0.75 3.31 25.34
C ALA A 213 0.90 3.16 23.80
N LEU A 214 0.25 2.17 23.18
CA LEU A 214 0.20 2.03 21.72
C LEU A 214 -0.82 3.01 21.15
N LEU A 215 -2.00 3.07 21.74
CA LEU A 215 -3.09 3.93 21.27
C LEU A 215 -2.79 5.42 21.41
N LYS A 216 -2.02 5.82 22.43
CA LYS A 216 -1.52 7.18 22.59
C LYS A 216 -0.69 7.62 21.39
N LYS A 217 0.07 6.70 20.75
CA LYS A 217 0.83 6.98 19.52
C LYS A 217 -0.07 7.17 18.30
N CYS A 218 -1.32 6.73 18.38
CA CYS A 218 -2.31 6.82 17.32
C CYS A 218 -3.26 8.01 17.46
N LEU A 219 -3.24 8.72 18.59
CA LEU A 219 -4.10 9.89 18.87
C LEU A 219 -3.86 11.06 17.91
N GLY A 220 -2.71 11.10 17.22
CA GLY A 220 -2.40 12.14 16.24
C GLY A 220 -3.30 12.14 15.00
N GLY A 221 -4.17 11.12 14.82
CA GLY A 221 -5.23 11.13 13.82
C GLY A 221 -4.73 11.28 12.38
N LYS A 222 -3.53 10.77 12.09
CA LYS A 222 -2.91 10.87 10.76
C LYS A 222 -3.75 10.09 9.75
N THR A 223 -3.96 10.67 8.57
CA THR A 223 -4.90 10.14 7.58
C THR A 223 -4.29 8.99 6.77
N GLN A 224 -5.12 8.08 6.24
CA GLN A 224 -4.66 7.06 5.26
C GLN A 224 -4.42 7.64 3.86
N ASN A 225 -4.73 8.92 3.62
CA ASN A 225 -4.61 9.56 2.31
C ASN A 225 -3.23 9.40 1.65
N PRO A 226 -2.08 9.51 2.35
CA PRO A 226 -0.77 9.32 1.74
C PRO A 226 -0.60 7.92 1.14
N ASN A 227 -1.00 6.87 1.87
CA ASN A 227 -0.93 5.49 1.40
C ASN A 227 -1.86 5.25 0.21
N GLU A 228 -3.12 5.71 0.29
CA GLU A 228 -4.07 5.57 -0.80
C GLU A 228 -3.65 6.32 -2.07
N SER A 229 -3.06 7.50 -1.90
CA SER A 229 -2.49 8.31 -2.98
C SER A 229 -1.33 7.59 -3.66
N LEU A 230 -0.35 7.12 -2.89
CA LEU A 230 0.81 6.38 -3.42
C LEU A 230 0.38 5.09 -4.13
N ASN A 231 -0.50 4.30 -3.50
CA ASN A 231 -1.06 3.09 -4.10
C ASN A 231 -1.74 3.40 -5.44
N SER A 232 -2.48 4.50 -5.52
CA SER A 232 -3.14 4.92 -6.75
C SER A 232 -2.14 5.28 -7.85
N LEU A 233 -1.02 5.93 -7.50
CA LEU A 233 0.05 6.25 -8.43
C LEU A 233 0.73 4.99 -8.98
N ILE A 234 1.12 4.06 -8.09
CA ILE A 234 1.75 2.77 -8.47
C ILE A 234 0.86 2.02 -9.47
N TRP A 235 -0.44 1.94 -9.20
CA TRP A 235 -1.36 1.21 -10.07
C TRP A 235 -1.86 2.01 -11.27
N LYS A 236 -1.65 3.33 -11.31
CA LYS A 236 -1.81 4.12 -12.54
C LYS A 236 -0.70 3.80 -13.53
N PHE A 237 0.53 3.65 -13.04
CA PHE A 237 1.67 3.23 -13.86
C PHE A 237 1.62 1.75 -14.22
N CYS A 238 1.17 0.89 -13.31
CA CYS A 238 1.02 -0.54 -13.51
C CYS A 238 -0.46 -0.95 -13.39
N PRO A 239 -1.30 -0.71 -14.43
CA PRO A 239 -2.73 -0.95 -14.34
C PRO A 239 -3.09 -2.35 -13.85
N LYS A 240 -4.05 -2.37 -12.90
CA LYS A 240 -4.64 -3.60 -12.34
C LYS A 240 -5.28 -4.51 -13.40
N THR A 241 -5.65 -3.92 -14.55
CA THR A 241 -6.36 -4.55 -15.67
C THR A 241 -5.45 -5.28 -16.65
N ILE A 242 -4.13 -5.07 -16.60
CA ILE A 242 -3.19 -5.62 -17.56
C ILE A 242 -2.31 -6.65 -16.87
N GLY A 243 -2.11 -7.83 -17.47
CA GLY A 243 -1.09 -8.78 -17.02
C GLY A 243 0.29 -8.14 -17.05
N SER A 244 0.97 -8.07 -15.91
CA SER A 244 2.26 -7.40 -15.76
C SER A 244 3.12 -8.29 -14.88
N ARG A 245 4.40 -8.40 -15.26
CA ARG A 245 5.40 -9.20 -14.54
C ARG A 245 5.82 -8.44 -13.28
N LEU A 246 6.35 -9.16 -12.29
CA LEU A 246 6.92 -8.59 -11.05
C LEU A 246 7.82 -7.38 -11.32
N HIS A 247 8.71 -7.53 -12.31
CA HIS A 247 9.62 -6.47 -12.74
C HIS A 247 8.95 -5.13 -13.11
N ILE A 248 7.74 -5.15 -13.69
CA ILE A 248 7.00 -3.93 -14.00
C ILE A 248 6.48 -3.26 -12.72
N ALA A 249 6.04 -4.06 -11.75
CA ALA A 249 5.61 -3.55 -10.45
C ALA A 249 6.78 -2.97 -9.66
N GLU A 250 7.98 -3.55 -9.76
CA GLU A 250 9.21 -2.98 -9.17
C GLU A 250 9.57 -1.62 -9.80
N ILE A 251 9.55 -1.52 -11.13
CA ILE A 251 9.77 -0.25 -11.83
C ILE A 251 8.75 0.79 -11.37
N ALA A 252 7.46 0.42 -11.34
CA ALA A 252 6.39 1.32 -10.90
C ALA A 252 6.59 1.76 -9.45
N ALA A 253 6.86 0.84 -8.54
CA ALA A 253 7.06 1.16 -7.13
C ALA A 253 8.25 2.11 -6.93
N ASN A 254 9.41 1.82 -7.55
CA ASN A 254 10.60 2.66 -7.41
C ASN A 254 10.39 4.08 -7.97
N LEU A 255 9.77 4.17 -9.16
CA LEU A 255 9.50 5.46 -9.79
C LEU A 255 8.52 6.30 -8.97
N GLU A 256 7.38 5.72 -8.61
CA GLU A 256 6.33 6.45 -7.91
C GLU A 256 6.75 6.79 -6.49
N THR A 257 7.52 5.94 -5.79
CA THR A 257 8.15 6.29 -4.50
C THR A 257 9.06 7.51 -4.63
N SER A 258 9.92 7.54 -5.65
CA SER A 258 10.84 8.66 -5.88
C SER A 258 10.08 9.96 -6.16
N ILE A 259 9.08 9.92 -7.05
CA ILE A 259 8.24 11.09 -7.38
C ILE A 259 7.39 11.53 -6.18
N PHE A 260 6.92 10.58 -5.39
CA PHE A 260 6.10 10.87 -4.22
C PHE A 260 6.90 11.69 -3.20
N ASN A 261 8.12 11.25 -2.89
CA ASN A 261 9.03 11.88 -1.93
C ASN A 261 9.61 13.21 -2.42
N ASP A 262 10.13 13.23 -3.64
CA ASP A 262 10.99 14.33 -4.13
C ASP A 262 10.37 15.16 -5.25
N GLY A 263 9.16 14.79 -5.70
CA GLY A 263 8.50 15.43 -6.83
C GLY A 263 9.02 15.00 -8.20
N ASN A 264 8.50 15.62 -9.25
CA ASN A 264 8.78 15.28 -10.63
C ASN A 264 10.20 15.64 -11.06
N GLN A 265 10.90 16.52 -10.34
CA GLN A 265 12.29 16.86 -10.64
C GLN A 265 13.24 15.65 -10.54
N ILE A 266 12.89 14.64 -9.74
CA ILE A 266 13.67 13.40 -9.60
C ILE A 266 13.82 12.65 -10.94
N LEU A 267 12.91 12.89 -11.90
CA LEU A 267 13.00 12.34 -13.25
C LEU A 267 14.27 12.78 -13.97
N ILE A 268 14.75 14.00 -13.72
CA ILE A 268 16.00 14.50 -14.31
C ILE A 268 17.16 13.64 -13.80
N THR A 269 17.26 13.44 -12.49
CA THR A 269 18.28 12.58 -11.86
C THR A 269 18.24 11.16 -12.41
N ILE A 270 17.04 10.57 -12.55
CA ILE A 270 16.88 9.23 -13.13
C ILE A 270 17.39 9.17 -14.57
N LEU A 271 17.02 10.15 -15.40
CA LEU A 271 17.41 10.17 -16.82
C LEU A 271 18.90 10.44 -17.02
N GLU A 272 19.49 11.31 -16.20
CA GLU A 272 20.93 11.58 -16.19
C GLU A 272 21.72 10.35 -15.74
N LYS A 273 21.33 9.69 -14.64
CA LYS A 273 21.94 8.41 -14.21
C LYS A 273 21.73 7.30 -15.25
N PHE A 274 20.64 7.34 -16.01
CA PHE A 274 20.43 6.43 -17.15
C PHE A 274 21.39 6.71 -18.32
N GLY A 275 21.99 7.91 -18.38
CA GLY A 275 22.98 8.33 -19.37
C GLY A 275 22.42 9.27 -20.44
N LEU A 276 21.27 9.90 -20.20
CA LEU A 276 20.70 10.89 -21.11
C LEU A 276 21.10 12.29 -20.69
N LYS A 277 21.50 13.11 -21.66
CA LYS A 277 21.72 14.55 -21.43
C LYS A 277 20.39 15.26 -21.45
N ILE A 278 19.96 15.75 -20.30
CA ILE A 278 18.69 16.47 -20.17
C ILE A 278 18.96 17.98 -20.17
N ASN A 279 18.18 18.71 -20.96
CA ASN A 279 18.24 20.17 -20.95
C ASN A 279 17.51 20.70 -19.72
N ARG A 280 18.13 21.62 -18.97
CA ARG A 280 17.54 22.27 -17.79
C ARG A 280 16.23 23.00 -18.04
N ASN A 281 15.88 23.29 -19.29
CA ASN A 281 14.57 23.85 -19.66
C ASN A 281 13.40 22.95 -19.20
N VAL A 282 13.61 21.65 -18.96
CA VAL A 282 12.56 20.77 -18.41
C VAL A 282 12.26 21.02 -16.92
N CYS A 283 13.14 21.70 -16.18
CA CYS A 283 12.95 21.94 -14.75
C CYS A 283 11.68 22.75 -14.47
N VAL A 284 11.40 23.78 -15.29
CA VAL A 284 10.24 24.66 -15.10
C VAL A 284 8.91 23.90 -15.28
N PRO A 285 8.67 23.17 -16.39
CA PRO A 285 7.46 22.35 -16.53
C PRO A 285 7.30 21.28 -15.45
N LEU A 286 8.39 20.67 -14.98
CA LEU A 286 8.32 19.66 -13.92
C LEU A 286 7.94 20.30 -12.57
N ALA A 287 8.48 21.47 -12.24
CA ALA A 287 8.08 22.23 -11.06
C ALA A 287 6.60 22.65 -11.12
N GLU A 288 6.10 23.05 -12.30
CA GLU A 288 4.67 23.32 -12.49
C GLU A 288 3.79 22.08 -12.27
N CYS A 289 4.24 20.90 -12.75
CA CYS A 289 3.57 19.63 -12.47
C CYS A 289 3.49 19.36 -10.97
N ASP A 290 4.57 19.61 -10.23
CA ASP A 290 4.60 19.45 -8.77
C ASP A 290 3.66 20.45 -8.07
N ASN A 291 3.66 21.72 -8.49
CA ASN A 291 2.77 22.72 -7.94
C ASN A 291 1.29 22.35 -8.16
N ARG A 292 0.94 21.87 -9.37
CA ARG A 292 -0.42 21.35 -9.64
C ARG A 292 -0.76 20.15 -8.77
N ARG A 293 0.17 19.20 -8.60
CA ARG A 293 0.01 18.02 -7.74
C ARG A 293 -0.28 18.42 -6.30
N ILE A 294 0.51 19.33 -5.74
CA ILE A 294 0.36 19.84 -4.36
C ILE A 294 -0.98 20.59 -4.23
N PHE A 295 -1.31 21.45 -5.19
CA PHE A 295 -2.58 22.18 -5.18
C PHE A 295 -3.80 21.25 -5.16
N THR A 296 -3.84 20.25 -6.04
CA THR A 296 -4.93 19.26 -6.06
C THR A 296 -5.01 18.44 -4.77
N SER A 297 -3.86 18.14 -4.14
CA SER A 297 -3.87 17.42 -2.86
C SER A 297 -4.51 18.24 -1.72
N ARG A 298 -4.27 19.56 -1.70
CA ARG A 298 -4.82 20.47 -0.68
C ARG A 298 -6.32 20.68 -0.81
N GLN A 299 -6.90 20.54 -2.01
CA GLN A 299 -8.35 20.64 -2.23
C GLN A 299 -9.13 19.39 -1.81
N ARG A 300 -8.45 18.29 -1.46
CA ARG A 300 -9.07 17.03 -1.05
C ARG A 300 -9.03 16.79 0.47
N LEU A 301 -8.46 17.73 1.22
CA LEU A 301 -8.47 17.79 2.69
C LEU A 301 -9.66 18.63 3.15
#